data_AF-A0A3D4XHJ6-F1
#
_entry.id   AF-A0A3D4XHJ6-F1
#
_cell.length_a   1.000
_cell.length_b   1.000
_cell.length_c   1.000
_cell.angle_alpha   90.00
_cell.angle_beta   90.00
_cell.angle_gamma   90.00
#
_symmetry.space_group_name_H-M   'P 1'
#
loop_
_entity.id
_entity.type
_entity.pdbx_description
1 polymer ?
#
loop_
_entity_poly.entity_id
_entity_poly.type
_entity_poly.pdbx_seq_one_letter_code
_entity_poly.pdbx_strand_id
1 'polypeptide(L)'
;MSSSDDYKSLIPRLVVGFVFLSEGIQKFLFPELVGVGRFIKIGFENAEFLAYFVATFEIMCGILLLVGLFTRLASMPLLIIMATAIVTTKIPKLVNDGFWTMAHDSRTDFAMTMLLIYLIIYGSGKLSIDSAISSS
;
A
#
# COMPACT_ATOMS: atom_id res chain seq x y z
N MET A 1 -5.05 -28.75 -14.51
CA MET A 1 -4.76 -27.43 -13.91
C MET A 1 -5.01 -27.56 -12.41
N SER A 2 -3.97 -27.73 -11.59
CA SER A 2 -4.12 -28.11 -10.18
C SER A 2 -4.78 -27.00 -9.35
N SER A 3 -5.70 -27.39 -8.49
CA SER A 3 -6.42 -26.58 -7.48
C SER A 3 -5.51 -25.76 -6.54
N SER A 4 -4.20 -25.98 -6.56
CA SER A 4 -3.18 -25.30 -5.75
C SER A 4 -2.83 -23.88 -6.23
N ASP A 5 -3.20 -23.50 -7.46
CA ASP A 5 -2.92 -22.17 -8.01
C ASP A 5 -3.97 -21.11 -7.64
N ASP A 6 -5.13 -21.52 -7.09
CA ASP A 6 -6.31 -20.65 -6.94
C ASP A 6 -6.26 -19.68 -5.75
N TYR A 7 -5.50 -20.00 -4.69
CA TYR A 7 -5.48 -19.23 -3.44
C TYR A 7 -4.20 -18.42 -3.21
N LYS A 8 -3.23 -18.49 -4.13
CA LYS A 8 -1.89 -17.90 -3.96
C LYS A 8 -1.93 -16.38 -3.72
N SER A 9 -2.84 -15.68 -4.41
CA SER A 9 -3.00 -14.23 -4.27
C SER A 9 -3.87 -13.80 -3.10
N LEU A 10 -4.55 -14.73 -2.40
CA LEU A 10 -5.45 -14.39 -1.30
C LEU A 10 -4.69 -13.78 -0.12
N ILE A 11 -3.62 -14.46 0.34
CA ILE A 11 -2.83 -13.99 1.49
C ILE A 11 -2.17 -12.64 1.20
N PRO A 12 -1.46 -12.43 0.07
CA PRO A 12 -0.92 -11.12 -0.30
C PRO A 12 -1.98 -10.02 -0.35
N ARG A 13 -3.17 -10.31 -0.91
CA ARG A 13 -4.29 -9.35 -0.94
C ARG A 13 -4.75 -8.95 0.45
N LEU A 14 -4.96 -9.92 1.33
CA LEU A 14 -5.42 -9.65 2.70
C LEU A 14 -4.40 -8.83 3.47
N VAL A 15 -3.11 -9.23 3.42
CA VAL A 15 -2.04 -8.51 4.11
C VAL A 15 -1.94 -7.07 3.59
N VAL A 16 -1.83 -6.89 2.27
CA VAL A 16 -1.70 -5.56 1.67
C VAL A 16 -2.96 -4.72 1.93
N GLY A 17 -4.13 -5.29 1.69
CA GLY A 17 -5.42 -4.63 1.86
C GLY A 17 -5.67 -4.17 3.29
N PHE A 18 -5.41 -5.01 4.30
CA PHE A 18 -5.60 -4.63 5.70
C PHE A 18 -4.60 -3.58 6.16
N VAL A 19 -3.33 -3.70 5.80
CA VAL A 19 -2.31 -2.73 6.20
C VAL A 19 -2.64 -1.36 5.61
N PHE A 20 -2.87 -1.24 4.29
CA PHE A 20 -3.20 0.05 3.68
C PHE A 20 -4.54 0.62 4.15
N LEU A 21 -5.56 -0.23 4.36
CA LEU A 21 -6.82 0.21 4.92
C LEU A 21 -6.62 0.80 6.32
N SER A 22 -5.84 0.12 7.16
CA SER A 22 -5.57 0.59 8.52
C SER A 22 -4.74 1.88 8.55
N GLU A 23 -3.70 1.98 7.72
CA GLU A 23 -2.86 3.18 7.60
C GLU A 23 -3.66 4.38 7.09
N GLY A 24 -4.50 4.16 6.08
CA GLY A 24 -5.37 5.22 5.55
C GLY A 24 -6.38 5.73 6.59
N ILE A 25 -7.01 4.83 7.35
CA ILE A 25 -7.93 5.21 8.44
C ILE A 25 -7.18 5.97 9.55
N GLN A 26 -5.98 5.51 9.92
CA GLN A 26 -5.17 6.15 10.95
C GLN A 26 -4.78 7.59 10.59
N LYS A 27 -4.61 7.91 9.30
CA LYS A 27 -4.35 9.30 8.85
C LYS A 27 -5.50 10.26 9.16
N PHE A 28 -6.73 9.77 9.22
CA PHE A 28 -7.89 10.56 9.65
C PHE A 28 -8.08 10.59 11.17
N LEU A 29 -7.79 9.47 11.85
CA LEU A 29 -7.91 9.39 13.32
C LEU A 29 -6.79 10.14 14.05
N PHE A 30 -5.58 10.11 13.51
CA PHE A 30 -4.38 10.69 14.12
C PHE A 30 -3.63 11.60 13.13
N PRO A 31 -4.27 12.70 12.68
CA PRO A 31 -3.72 13.58 11.66
C PRO A 31 -2.38 14.21 12.07
N GLU A 32 -2.16 14.49 13.35
CA GLU A 32 -0.89 15.08 13.82
C GLU A 32 0.28 14.10 13.80
N LEU A 33 0.02 12.81 14.04
CA LEU A 33 1.07 11.79 14.16
C LEU A 33 1.43 11.16 12.82
N VAL A 34 0.41 10.76 12.04
CA VAL A 34 0.60 9.96 10.82
C VAL A 34 -0.03 10.59 9.57
N GLY A 35 -0.95 11.54 9.73
CA GLY A 35 -1.57 12.30 8.64
C GLY A 35 -0.85 13.62 8.36
N VAL A 36 -1.61 14.73 8.31
CA VAL A 36 -1.14 16.09 7.98
C VAL A 36 0.15 16.49 8.71
N GLY A 37 0.24 16.25 10.02
CA GLY A 37 1.41 16.63 10.82
C GLY A 37 2.70 15.92 10.38
N ARG A 38 2.60 14.67 9.89
CA ARG A 38 3.73 13.96 9.30
C ARG A 38 4.15 14.54 7.96
N PHE A 39 3.19 14.93 7.12
CA PHE A 39 3.46 15.54 5.81
C PHE A 39 4.09 16.94 5.94
N ILE A 40 3.68 17.72 6.96
CA ILE A 40 4.31 19.00 7.29
C ILE A 40 5.78 18.78 7.69
N LYS A 41 6.07 17.80 8.55
CA LYS A 41 7.45 17.47 8.97
C LYS A 41 8.34 17.02 7.80
N ILE A 42 7.76 16.39 6.78
CA ILE A 42 8.47 16.00 5.56
C ILE A 42 8.75 17.21 4.65
N GLY A 43 8.01 18.31 4.80
CA GLY A 43 8.22 19.56 4.06
C GLY A 43 7.32 19.72 2.82
N PHE A 44 6.17 19.05 2.78
CA PHE A 44 5.21 19.25 1.68
C PHE A 44 4.48 20.59 1.80
N GLU A 45 4.49 21.40 0.74
CA GLU A 45 3.80 22.71 0.70
C GLU A 45 2.28 22.59 0.91
N ASN A 46 1.66 21.55 0.34
CA ASN A 46 0.22 21.27 0.48
C ASN A 46 -0.02 19.98 1.29
N ALA A 47 0.59 19.91 2.49
CA ALA A 47 0.57 18.73 3.35
C ALA A 47 -0.85 18.24 3.69
N GLU A 48 -1.80 19.16 3.91
CA GLU A 48 -3.18 18.81 4.26
C GLU A 48 -3.91 18.10 3.10
N PHE A 49 -3.89 18.72 1.92
CA PHE A 49 -4.49 18.12 0.73
C PHE A 49 -3.85 16.78 0.38
N LEU A 50 -2.52 16.70 0.38
CA LEU A 50 -1.80 15.47 0.07
C LEU A 50 -2.06 14.36 1.08
N ALA A 51 -2.11 14.66 2.37
CA ALA A 51 -2.37 13.66 3.41
C ALA A 51 -3.76 13.04 3.25
N TYR A 52 -4.80 13.86 3.05
CA TYR A 52 -6.16 13.35 2.84
C TYR A 52 -6.33 12.65 1.49
N PHE A 53 -5.67 13.15 0.44
CA PHE A 53 -5.66 12.52 -0.87
C PHE A 53 -5.07 11.12 -0.80
N VAL A 54 -3.86 10.99 -0.22
CA VAL A 54 -3.20 9.69 -0.02
C VAL A 54 -4.05 8.77 0.85
N ALA A 55 -4.56 9.26 1.98
CA ALA A 55 -5.38 8.46 2.90
C ALA A 55 -6.64 7.90 2.21
N THR A 56 -7.30 8.72 1.39
CA THR A 56 -8.50 8.29 0.64
C THR A 56 -8.15 7.18 -0.35
N PHE A 57 -7.06 7.34 -1.11
CA PHE A 57 -6.61 6.33 -2.06
C PHE A 57 -6.20 5.02 -1.37
N GLU A 58 -5.53 5.09 -0.22
CA GLU A 58 -5.16 3.92 0.57
C GLU A 58 -6.37 3.13 1.06
N ILE A 59 -7.39 3.82 1.58
CA ILE A 59 -8.64 3.19 2.03
C ILE A 59 -9.38 2.56 0.84
N MET A 60 -9.59 3.33 -0.23
CA MET A 60 -10.33 2.85 -1.40
C MET A 60 -9.64 1.65 -2.06
N CYS A 61 -8.33 1.77 -2.32
CA CYS A 61 -7.57 0.69 -2.96
C CYS A 61 -7.37 -0.50 -2.01
N GLY A 62 -7.23 -0.26 -0.70
CA GLY A 62 -7.18 -1.30 0.32
C GLY A 62 -8.46 -2.15 0.34
N ILE A 63 -9.63 -1.49 0.34
CA ILE A 63 -10.93 -2.19 0.25
C ILE A 63 -11.06 -2.97 -1.06
N LEU A 64 -10.70 -2.36 -2.19
CA LEU A 64 -10.71 -3.03 -3.50
C LEU A 64 -9.84 -4.30 -3.51
N LEU A 65 -8.65 -4.24 -2.91
CA LEU A 65 -7.76 -5.41 -2.76
C LEU A 65 -8.33 -6.50 -1.85
N LEU A 66 -8.95 -6.10 -0.72
CA LEU A 66 -9.60 -7.05 0.19
C LEU A 66 -10.74 -7.80 -0.52
N VAL A 67 -11.62 -7.06 -1.18
CA VAL A 67 -12.74 -7.60 -1.96
C VAL A 67 -12.24 -8.40 -3.18
N GLY A 68 -11.06 -8.06 -3.71
CA GLY A 68 -10.53 -8.69 -4.91
C GLY A 68 -11.21 -8.18 -6.17
N LEU A 69 -11.42 -6.87 -6.24
CA LEU A 69 -11.98 -6.20 -7.41
C LEU A 69 -10.92 -5.25 -7.99
N PHE A 70 -10.71 -5.31 -9.30
CA PHE A 70 -9.70 -4.56 -10.04
C PHE A 70 -8.30 -4.58 -9.38
N THR A 71 -7.84 -5.74 -8.90
CA THR A 71 -6.65 -5.76 -8.00
C THR A 71 -5.38 -5.20 -8.65
N ARG A 72 -5.20 -5.38 -9.96
CA ARG A 72 -4.06 -4.81 -10.70
C ARG A 72 -4.13 -3.28 -10.73
N LEU A 73 -5.31 -2.74 -11.00
CA LEU A 73 -5.54 -1.29 -11.03
C LEU A 73 -5.44 -0.68 -9.63
N ALA A 74 -5.94 -1.35 -8.59
CA ALA A 74 -5.82 -0.90 -7.20
C ALA A 74 -4.39 -0.96 -6.67
N SER A 75 -3.57 -1.91 -7.16
CA SER A 75 -2.16 -2.04 -6.74
C SER A 75 -1.26 -0.95 -7.30
N MET A 76 -1.55 -0.40 -8.49
CA MET A 76 -0.74 0.68 -9.08
C MET A 76 -0.66 1.96 -8.23
N PRO A 77 -1.79 2.59 -7.81
CA PRO A 77 -1.73 3.79 -6.99
C PRO A 77 -1.10 3.53 -5.62
N LEU A 78 -1.35 2.36 -5.02
CA LEU A 78 -0.69 1.97 -3.76
C LEU A 78 0.84 1.84 -3.91
N LEU A 79 1.30 1.31 -5.05
CA LEU A 79 2.73 1.23 -5.35
C LEU A 79 3.35 2.62 -5.53
N ILE A 80 2.66 3.53 -6.20
CA ILE A 80 3.12 4.92 -6.34
C ILE A 80 3.24 5.58 -4.95
N ILE A 81 2.23 5.42 -4.09
CA ILE A 81 2.26 5.96 -2.72
C ILE A 81 3.45 5.40 -1.93
N MET A 82 3.73 4.09 -2.03
CA MET A 82 4.91 3.51 -1.39
C MET A 82 6.22 4.02 -1.96
N ALA A 83 6.32 4.17 -3.28
CA ALA A 83 7.51 4.74 -3.90
C ALA A 83 7.77 6.16 -3.40
N THR A 84 6.74 7.01 -3.37
CA THR A 84 6.85 8.37 -2.82
C THR A 84 7.22 8.35 -1.34
N ALA A 85 6.63 7.46 -0.54
CA ALA A 85 6.96 7.32 0.88
C ALA A 85 8.43 6.90 1.09
N ILE A 86 8.94 5.95 0.29
CA ILE A 86 10.34 5.51 0.38
C ILE A 86 11.28 6.65 0.01
N VAL A 87 11.04 7.34 -1.10
CA VAL A 87 11.89 8.46 -1.55
C VAL A 87 11.92 9.58 -0.51
N THR A 88 10.76 9.95 0.03
CA THR A 88 10.64 11.10 0.95
C THR A 88 11.13 10.81 2.36
N THR A 89 10.94 9.58 2.86
CA THR A 89 11.28 9.26 4.26
C THR A 89 12.63 8.55 4.41
N LYS A 90 13.06 7.80 3.40
CA LYS A 90 14.26 6.95 3.53
C LYS A 90 15.52 7.60 3.01
N ILE A 91 15.45 8.49 2.02
CA ILE A 91 16.65 9.24 1.57
C ILE A 91 17.21 10.08 2.73
N PRO A 92 16.40 10.85 3.49
CA PRO A 92 16.92 11.61 4.64
C PRO A 92 17.44 10.69 5.76
N LYS A 93 16.76 9.57 6.04
CA LYS A 93 17.21 8.60 7.05
C LYS A 93 18.49 7.88 6.67
N LEU A 94 18.68 7.56 5.38
CA LEU A 94 19.90 6.92 4.89
C LEU A 94 21.12 7.83 5.11
N VAL A 95 20.95 9.13 4.91
CA VAL A 95 22.00 10.14 5.09
C VAL A 95 22.31 10.39 6.57
N ASN A 96 21.30 10.38 7.45
CA ASN A 96 21.47 10.73 8.87
C ASN A 96 21.78 9.53 9.79
N ASP A 97 21.11 8.38 9.59
CA ASP A 97 21.11 7.26 10.54
C ASP A 97 21.88 6.02 10.04
N GLY A 98 22.34 6.05 8.79
CA GLY A 98 23.08 4.97 8.13
C GLY A 98 22.20 3.85 7.55
N PHE A 99 22.80 3.04 6.67
CA PHE A 99 22.10 2.03 5.86
C PHE A 99 21.36 0.98 6.70
N TRP A 100 21.99 0.44 7.75
CA TRP A 100 21.41 -0.64 8.54
C TRP A 100 20.19 -0.20 9.35
N THR A 101 20.20 1.02 9.90
CA THR A 101 19.07 1.61 10.63
C THR A 101 17.91 1.87 9.67
N MET A 102 18.20 2.46 8.51
CA MET A 102 17.21 2.66 7.45
C MET A 102 16.62 1.32 6.97
N ALA A 103 17.43 0.29 6.75
CA ALA A 103 16.97 -1.02 6.30
C ALA A 103 16.05 -1.66 7.34
N HIS A 104 16.37 -1.56 8.63
CA HIS A 104 15.55 -2.07 9.72
C HIS A 104 14.19 -1.37 9.82
N ASP A 105 14.16 -0.06 9.67
CA ASP A 105 12.93 0.73 9.69
C ASP A 105 12.09 0.58 8.42
N SER A 106 12.69 0.13 7.31
CA SER A 106 12.03 -0.03 6.00
C SER A 106 11.51 -1.43 5.71
N ARG A 107 11.59 -2.34 6.69
CA ARG A 107 11.21 -3.75 6.48
C ARG A 107 9.75 -3.88 6.04
N THR A 108 8.86 -3.08 6.63
CA THR A 108 7.44 -3.06 6.29
C THR A 108 7.22 -2.44 4.90
N ASP A 109 7.83 -1.30 4.60
CA ASP A 109 7.74 -0.63 3.30
C ASP A 109 8.20 -1.56 2.16
N PHE A 110 9.34 -2.25 2.36
CA PHE A 110 9.90 -3.19 1.39
C PHE A 110 8.99 -4.41 1.19
N ALA A 111 8.52 -5.04 2.27
CA ALA A 111 7.61 -6.19 2.19
C ALA A 111 6.30 -5.83 1.46
N MET A 112 5.70 -4.68 1.79
CA MET A 112 4.48 -4.19 1.16
C MET A 112 4.68 -3.88 -0.31
N THR A 113 5.83 -3.30 -0.68
CA THR A 113 6.20 -3.03 -2.08
C THR A 113 6.35 -4.33 -2.87
N MET A 114 7.03 -5.33 -2.32
CA MET A 114 7.20 -6.64 -2.97
C MET A 114 5.86 -7.37 -3.14
N LEU A 115 4.97 -7.29 -2.15
CA LEU A 115 3.63 -7.88 -2.24
C LEU A 115 2.76 -7.15 -3.27
N LEU A 116 2.85 -5.83 -3.40
CA LEU A 116 2.17 -5.07 -4.45
C LEU A 116 2.68 -5.47 -5.85
N ILE A 117 4.01 -5.60 -6.03
CA ILE A 117 4.58 -6.08 -7.29
C ILE A 117 4.08 -7.49 -7.63
N TYR A 118 4.01 -8.37 -6.63
CA TYR A 118 3.43 -9.70 -6.80
C TYR A 118 1.98 -9.62 -7.29
N LEU A 119 1.15 -8.77 -6.67
CA LEU A 119 -0.26 -8.58 -7.07
C LEU A 119 -0.43 -7.98 -8.46
N ILE A 120 0.51 -7.14 -8.91
CA ILE A 120 0.50 -6.60 -10.28
C ILE A 120 0.81 -7.71 -11.29
N ILE A 121 1.83 -8.52 -11.04
CA ILE A 121 2.26 -9.61 -11.95
C ILE A 121 1.21 -10.72 -11.99
N TYR A 122 0.86 -11.27 -10.83
CA TYR A 122 0.03 -12.48 -10.72
C TYR A 122 -1.47 -12.18 -10.64
N GLY A 123 -1.89 -10.96 -10.33
CA GLY A 123 -3.30 -10.56 -10.29
C GLY A 123 -4.08 -11.08 -9.07
N SER A 124 -5.41 -11.01 -9.15
CA SER A 124 -6.36 -11.17 -8.04
C SER A 124 -6.60 -12.62 -7.58
N GLY A 125 -6.21 -13.62 -8.38
CA GLY A 125 -6.54 -15.04 -8.19
C GLY A 125 -8.00 -15.37 -8.52
N LYS A 126 -8.41 -16.66 -8.49
CA LYS A 126 -9.80 -17.07 -8.81
C LYS A 126 -10.82 -16.77 -7.71
N LEU A 127 -10.39 -16.63 -6.45
CA LEU A 127 -11.25 -16.18 -5.33
C LEU A 127 -11.40 -14.64 -5.29
N SER A 128 -11.59 -14.05 -6.45
CA SER A 128 -11.75 -12.61 -6.62
C SER A 128 -13.08 -12.35 -7.32
N ILE A 129 -13.72 -11.22 -7.01
CA ILE A 129 -14.92 -10.81 -7.74
C ILE A 129 -14.60 -10.60 -9.22
N ASP A 130 -13.37 -10.18 -9.54
CA ASP A 130 -12.87 -10.12 -10.93
C ASP A 130 -12.99 -11.47 -11.65
N SER A 131 -12.66 -12.59 -10.99
CA SER A 131 -12.76 -13.92 -11.59
C SER A 131 -14.20 -14.37 -11.74
N ALA A 132 -15.10 -13.97 -10.83
CA ALA A 132 -16.52 -14.29 -10.93
C ALA A 132 -17.17 -13.56 -12.12
N ILE A 133 -16.81 -12.29 -12.34
CA ILE A 133 -17.30 -11.46 -13.47
C ILE A 133 -16.70 -11.92 -14.81
N SER A 134 -15.45 -12.38 -14.83
CA SER A 134 -14.80 -12.89 -16.05
C SER A 134 -15.31 -14.29 -16.47
N SER A 135 -15.88 -15.05 -15.53
CA SER A 135 -16.43 -16.40 -15.79
C SER A 135 -17.90 -16.43 -16.23
N SER A 136 -18.55 -15.28 -16.34
CA SER A 136 -19.93 -15.10 -16.82
C SER A 136 -19.94 -14.43 -18.19
#